data_AF-F3QT76-F1
#
_entry.id   AF-F3QT76-F1
#
_cell.length_a   1.000
_cell.length_b   1.000
_cell.length_c   1.000
_cell.angle_alpha   90.00
_cell.angle_beta   90.00
_cell.angle_gamma   90.00
#
_symmetry.space_group_name_H-M   'P 1'
#
loop_
_entity.id
_entity.type
_entity.pdbx_description
1 polymer ?
#
loop_
_entity_poly.entity_id
_entity_poly.type
_entity_poly.pdbx_seq_one_letter_code
_entity_poly.pdbx_strand_id
1 'polypeptide(L)' 'MPGRALKMILEWLEQHKEELMDNWEKAQKGDPLKKIEPLK' A
#
# COMPACT_ATOMS: atom_id res chain seq x y z
N MET A 1 -13.22 10.60 -16.27
CA MET A 1 -12.57 9.48 -17.00
C MET A 1 -11.90 8.54 -16.00
N PRO A 2 -12.21 7.23 -16.04
CA PRO A 2 -11.72 6.23 -15.08
C PRO A 2 -10.19 6.01 -15.06
N GLY A 3 -9.46 6.47 -16.09
CA GLY A 3 -8.00 6.30 -16.17
C GLY A 3 -7.18 7.10 -15.14
N ARG A 4 -7.73 8.20 -14.60
CA ARG A 4 -7.00 9.06 -13.64
C ARG A 4 -6.90 8.40 -12.26
N ALA A 5 -7.97 7.73 -11.83
CA ALA A 5 -8.00 6.99 -10.57
C ALA A 5 -7.04 5.80 -10.61
N LEU A 6 -6.99 5.06 -11.72
CA LEU A 6 -6.05 3.94 -11.89
C LEU A 6 -4.60 4.41 -11.78
N LYS A 7 -4.27 5.53 -12.42
CA LYS A 7 -2.91 6.10 -12.35
C LYS A 7 -2.52 6.50 -10.92
N MET A 8 -3.43 7.12 -10.18
CA MET A 8 -3.21 7.50 -8.78
C MET A 8 -2.97 6.27 -7.89
N ILE A 9 -3.76 5.21 -8.07
CA ILE A 9 -3.59 3.95 -7.33
C ILE A 9 -2.23 3.32 -7.65
N LEU A 10 -1.82 3.29 -8.91
CA LEU A 10 -0.51 2.73 -9.31
C LEU A 10 0.65 3.54 -8.73
N GLU A 11 0.60 4.87 -8.79
CA GLU A 11 1.62 5.74 -8.19
C GLU A 11 1.72 5.53 -6.68
N TRP A 12 0.58 5.40 -5.99
CA TRP A 12 0.55 5.11 -4.57
C TRP A 12 1.10 3.71 -4.23
N LEU A 13 0.74 2.69 -5.01
CA LEU A 13 1.24 1.33 -4.85
C LEU A 13 2.76 1.27 -5.04
N GLU A 14 3.29 2.00 -6.02
CA GLU A 14 4.73 2.09 -6.29
C GLU A 14 5.47 2.72 -5.11
N GLN A 15 4.93 3.83 -4.57
CA GLN A 15 5.51 4.54 -3.43
C GLN A 15 5.48 3.75 -2.13
N HIS A 16 4.42 2.96 -1.88
CA HIS A 16 4.21 2.24 -0.62
C HIS A 16 4.51 0.75 -0.74
N LYS A 17 5.15 0.30 -1.82
CA LYS A 17 5.41 -1.12 -2.11
C LYS A 17 6.15 -1.80 -0.96
N GLU A 18 7.21 -1.18 -0.44
CA GLU A 18 8.01 -1.75 0.64
C GLU A 18 7.22 -1.84 1.96
N GLU A 19 6.42 -0.83 2.27
CA GLU A 19 5.56 -0.81 3.46
C GLU A 19 4.47 -1.89 3.39
N LEU A 20 3.89 -2.09 2.20
CA LEU A 20 2.92 -3.16 1.95
C LEU A 20 3.55 -4.54 2.12
N MET A 21 4.79 -4.74 1.66
CA MET A 21 5.51 -6.00 1.83
C MET A 21 5.89 -6.26 3.30
N ASP A 22 6.36 -5.25 4.04
CA ASP A 22 6.63 -5.38 5.48
C ASP A 22 5.35 -5.73 6.27
N ASN A 23 4.24 -5.09 5.92
CA ASN A 23 2.94 -5.43 6.50
C ASN A 23 2.45 -6.82 6.09
N TRP A 24 2.73 -7.26 4.87
CA TRP A 24 2.40 -8.61 4.42
C TRP A 24 3.15 -9.68 5.22
N GLU A 25 4.43 -9.47 5.50
CA GLU A 25 5.22 -10.36 6.35
C GLU A 25 4.74 -10.37 7.79
N LYS A 26 4.40 -9.20 8.36
CA LYS A 26 3.84 -9.08 9.71
C LYS A 26 2.48 -9.74 9.84
N ALA A 27 1.62 -9.56 8.86
CA ALA A 27 0.31 -10.20 8.80
C ALA A 27 0.44 -11.73 8.88
N GLN A 28 1.39 -12.30 8.14
CA GLN A 28 1.66 -13.73 8.18
C GLN A 28 2.17 -14.22 9.55
N LYS A 29 2.91 -13.38 10.27
CA LYS A 29 3.43 -13.69 11.61
C LYS A 29 2.41 -13.43 12.74
N GLY A 30 1.29 -12.78 12.42
CA GLY A 30 0.32 -12.31 13.42
C GLY A 30 0.77 -11.05 14.17
N ASP A 31 1.77 -10.35 13.65
CA ASP A 31 2.31 -9.14 14.25
C ASP A 31 1.43 -7.91 13.95
N PRO A 32 1.45 -6.88 14.81
CA PRO A 32 0.75 -5.62 14.55
C PRO A 32 1.23 -4.96 13.25
N LEU A 33 0.27 -4.62 12.38
CA LEU A 33 0.53 -3.92 11.13
C LEU A 33 0.89 -2.45 11.37
N LYS A 34 1.79 -1.92 10.55
CA LYS A 34 2.10 -0.49 10.50
C LYS A 34 1.03 0.24 9.70
N LYS A 35 0.71 1.48 10.10
CA LYS A 35 -0.14 2.34 9.30
C LYS A 35 0.61 2.77 8.04
N ILE A 36 -0.07 2.69 6.91
CA ILE A 36 0.36 3.20 5.61
C ILE A 36 -0.52 4.41 5.29
N GLU A 37 0.05 5.50 4.78
CA GLU A 37 -0.71 6.70 4.44
C GLU A 37 -1.67 6.38 3.26
N PRO A 38 -2.99 6.61 3.38
CA PRO A 38 -3.92 6.28 2.31
C PRO A 38 -3.79 7.23 1.12
N LEU A 39 -4.22 6.78 -0.06
CA LEU A 39 -4.33 7.62 -1.25
C LEU A 39 -5.23 8.83 -0.97
N LYS A 40 -4.70 10.05 -1.16
CA LYS A 40 -5.40 11.33 -1.00
C LYS A 40 -6.21 11.72 -2.24
#